data_AF-A0A0C9ZH52-F1
#
_entry.id   AF-A0A0C9ZH52-F1
#
_cell.length_a   1.000
_cell.length_b   1.000
_cell.length_c   1.000
_cell.angle_alpha   90.00
_cell.angle_beta   90.00
_cell.angle_gamma   90.00
#
_symmetry.space_group_name_H-M   'P 1'
#
loop_
_entity.id
_entity.type
_entity.pdbx_description
1 polymer ?
#
loop_
_entity_poly.entity_id
_entity_poly.type
_entity_poly.pdbx_seq_one_letter_code
_entity_poly.pdbx_strand_id
1 'polypeptide(L)'
;MDNDAGVSVRLTLEPTSSIAAKYDRPFHLAYVLTLAEHQLSTDLHVTNTSTSPDNLEFQALFHNYILSPVDQVLISPLQNVRHYDKTAVTEEERNLAKVESRLGVDVRKFTDSIYEDAPQKYDVTWPGGGLEIKTNALKDVVIWNPQKDAGSRMADMEHAGWERFVCVEPGFVRGFVEVEPGKTWIGQQVLSV
;
A
#
# COMPACT_ATOMS: atom_id res chain seq x y z
N MET A 1 16.89 12.71 -10.62
CA MET A 1 17.58 13.63 -11.55
C MET A 1 16.46 14.26 -12.34
N ASP A 2 16.25 15.55 -12.11
CA ASP A 2 15.13 16.29 -12.70
C ASP A 2 15.24 16.25 -14.23
N ASN A 3 14.12 16.07 -14.91
CA ASN A 3 14.00 16.25 -16.35
C ASN A 3 12.80 17.17 -16.62
N ASP A 4 12.61 17.59 -17.86
CA ASP A 4 11.52 18.51 -18.23
C ASP A 4 10.11 17.97 -17.90
N ALA A 5 9.96 16.70 -17.48
CA ALA A 5 8.69 16.06 -17.15
C ALA A 5 8.35 16.03 -15.64
N GLY A 6 9.28 16.36 -14.72
CA GLY A 6 8.97 16.35 -13.28
C GLY A 6 10.14 16.65 -12.34
N VAL A 7 9.81 16.90 -11.06
CA VAL A 7 10.77 17.16 -9.97
C VAL A 7 10.91 15.92 -9.10
N SER A 8 12.15 15.53 -8.76
CA SER A 8 12.40 14.36 -7.92
C SER A 8 13.13 14.68 -6.61
N VAL A 9 12.69 14.04 -5.52
CA VAL A 9 13.40 14.06 -4.23
C VAL A 9 13.73 12.62 -3.82
N ARG A 10 14.90 12.42 -3.21
CA ARG A 10 15.31 11.14 -2.61
C ARG A 10 15.54 11.32 -1.12
N LEU A 11 14.81 10.56 -0.32
CA LEU A 11 14.97 10.48 1.13
C LEU A 11 15.61 9.13 1.46
N THR A 12 16.50 9.09 2.45
CA THR A 12 17.17 7.84 2.86
C THR A 12 17.01 7.55 4.34
N LEU A 13 17.05 6.28 4.70
CA LEU A 13 17.05 5.82 6.09
C LEU A 13 18.00 4.63 6.23
N GLU A 14 18.86 4.72 7.23
CA GLU A 14 19.75 3.65 7.68
C GLU A 14 19.43 3.31 9.15
N PRO A 15 19.77 2.11 9.64
CA PRO A 15 19.60 1.74 11.04
C PRO A 15 20.25 2.78 11.98
N THR A 16 19.42 3.44 12.78
CA THR A 16 19.88 4.21 13.93
C THR A 16 20.01 3.30 15.14
N SER A 17 20.63 3.78 16.23
CA SER A 17 20.73 3.00 17.48
C SER A 17 19.35 2.59 18.04
N SER A 18 18.33 3.43 17.87
CA SER A 18 16.97 3.13 18.34
C SER A 18 16.25 2.09 17.46
N ILE A 19 16.57 2.04 16.16
CA ILE A 19 16.08 1.00 15.24
C ILE A 19 16.80 -0.31 15.53
N ALA A 20 18.13 -0.29 15.57
CA ALA A 20 18.97 -1.47 15.79
C ALA A 20 18.65 -2.21 17.10
N ALA A 21 18.18 -1.48 18.13
CA ALA A 21 17.74 -2.07 19.39
C ALA A 21 16.45 -2.92 19.28
N LYS A 22 15.67 -2.78 18.19
CA LYS A 22 14.40 -3.49 17.95
C LYS A 22 14.46 -4.41 16.73
N TYR A 23 15.25 -4.03 15.74
CA TYR A 23 15.44 -4.73 14.48
C TYR A 23 16.91 -4.61 14.10
N ASP A 24 17.67 -5.67 14.33
CA ASP A 24 19.13 -5.70 14.26
C ASP A 24 19.68 -6.01 12.86
N ARG A 25 18.80 -6.27 11.88
CA ARG A 25 19.24 -6.54 10.51
C ARG A 25 19.70 -5.25 9.81
N PRO A 26 20.86 -5.27 9.14
CA PRO A 26 21.37 -4.12 8.40
C PRO A 26 20.56 -3.90 7.11
N PHE A 27 20.22 -2.64 6.83
CA PHE A 27 19.53 -2.26 5.61
C PHE A 27 19.91 -0.84 5.21
N HIS A 28 19.58 -0.47 3.98
CA HIS A 28 19.48 0.93 3.56
C HIS A 28 18.18 1.12 2.78
N LEU A 29 17.36 2.08 3.20
CA LEU A 29 16.15 2.48 2.48
C LEU A 29 16.44 3.74 1.67
N ALA A 30 15.96 3.78 0.43
CA ALA A 30 15.76 5.03 -0.29
C ALA A 30 14.31 5.14 -0.76
N TYR A 31 13.67 6.25 -0.42
CA TYR A 31 12.35 6.61 -0.91
C TYR A 31 12.49 7.72 -1.95
N VAL A 32 12.21 7.41 -3.20
CA VAL A 32 12.31 8.34 -4.33
C VAL A 32 10.90 8.78 -4.71
N LEU A 33 10.66 10.09 -4.70
CA LEU A 33 9.39 10.68 -5.12
C LEU A 33 9.64 11.50 -6.37
N THR A 34 8.81 11.32 -7.39
CA THR A 34 8.83 12.15 -8.59
C THR A 34 7.43 12.71 -8.83
N LEU A 35 7.34 14.04 -8.81
CA LEU A 35 6.11 14.77 -9.08
C LEU A 35 6.16 15.33 -10.51
N ALA A 36 5.16 14.96 -11.31
CA ALA A 36 4.91 15.45 -12.65
C ALA A 36 3.51 16.09 -12.73
N GLU A 37 3.18 16.73 -13.85
CA GLU A 37 1.92 17.49 -14.01
C GLU A 37 0.66 16.68 -13.66
N HIS A 38 0.59 15.41 -14.08
CA HIS A 38 -0.56 14.52 -13.87
C HIS A 38 -0.20 13.22 -13.14
N GLN A 39 1.00 13.13 -12.56
CA GLN A 39 1.49 11.89 -11.96
C GLN A 39 2.32 12.11 -10.70
N LEU A 40 2.17 11.19 -9.75
CA LEU A 40 3.06 11.04 -8.61
C LEU A 40 3.62 9.61 -8.65
N SER A 41 4.93 9.49 -8.90
CA SER A 41 5.66 8.23 -8.81
C SER A 41 6.39 8.16 -7.49
N THR A 42 6.29 7.02 -6.82
CA THR A 42 6.98 6.76 -5.56
C THR A 42 7.61 5.37 -5.56
N ASP A 43 8.91 5.33 -5.28
CA ASP A 43 9.72 4.11 -5.30
C ASP A 43 10.35 3.90 -3.93
N LEU A 44 10.18 2.70 -3.37
CA LEU A 44 10.87 2.24 -2.17
C LEU A 44 11.95 1.25 -2.56
N HIS A 45 13.20 1.67 -2.41
CA HIS A 45 14.37 0.84 -2.61
C HIS A 45 14.81 0.30 -1.25
N VAL A 46 14.89 -1.02 -1.13
CA VAL A 46 15.36 -1.72 0.07
C VAL A 46 16.61 -2.50 -0.28
N THR A 47 17.75 -2.03 0.21
CA THR A 47 19.06 -2.65 0.00
C THR A 47 19.43 -3.47 1.23
N ASN A 48 19.78 -4.75 1.04
CA ASN A 48 20.43 -5.55 2.07
C ASN A 48 21.91 -5.15 2.13
N THR A 49 22.32 -4.47 3.20
CA THR A 49 23.71 -4.02 3.40
C THR A 49 24.51 -4.97 4.27
N SER A 50 24.01 -6.18 4.52
CA SER A 50 24.73 -7.18 5.29
C SER A 50 26.03 -7.61 4.61
N THR A 51 27.03 -7.89 5.43
CA THR A 51 28.25 -8.61 5.03
C THR A 51 28.18 -10.10 5.37
N SER A 52 27.14 -10.53 6.08
CA SER A 52 26.81 -11.95 6.31
C SER A 52 26.07 -12.52 5.09
N PRO A 53 25.98 -13.85 4.93
CA PRO A 53 25.23 -14.47 3.83
C PRO A 53 23.70 -14.41 4.02
N ASP A 54 23.19 -13.76 5.07
CA ASP A 54 21.77 -13.80 5.42
C ASP A 54 20.92 -12.90 4.51
N ASN A 55 19.81 -13.43 4.02
CA ASN A 55 18.80 -12.66 3.31
C ASN A 55 18.15 -11.64 4.23
N LEU A 56 17.81 -10.47 3.70
CA LEU A 56 16.94 -9.51 4.36
C LEU A 56 15.50 -9.85 4.00
N GLU A 57 14.71 -10.19 5.02
CA GLU A 57 13.29 -10.51 4.89
C GLU A 57 12.44 -9.36 5.41
N PHE A 58 11.49 -8.89 4.62
CA PHE A 58 10.62 -7.79 5.02
C PHE A 58 9.28 -7.80 4.29
N GLN A 59 8.35 -7.02 4.82
CA GLN A 59 7.12 -6.61 4.15
C GLN A 59 7.19 -5.12 3.88
N ALA A 60 6.56 -4.68 2.81
CA ALA A 60 6.52 -3.27 2.45
C ALA A 60 5.16 -2.94 1.83
N LEU A 61 4.64 -1.75 2.09
CA LEU A 61 3.39 -1.28 1.55
C LEU A 61 3.38 0.26 1.57
N PHE A 62 2.70 0.84 0.59
CA PHE A 62 2.40 2.27 0.56
C PHE A 62 0.98 2.52 1.06
N HIS A 63 0.86 3.11 2.25
CA HIS A 63 -0.43 3.31 2.91
C HIS A 63 -1.15 4.57 2.41
N ASN A 64 -1.53 4.58 1.13
CA ASN A 64 -2.10 5.75 0.48
C ASN A 64 -3.51 6.06 0.98
N TYR A 65 -3.77 7.31 1.35
CA TYR A 65 -5.11 7.83 1.65
C TYR A 65 -5.63 8.62 0.44
N ILE A 66 -6.65 8.09 -0.24
CA ILE A 66 -7.22 8.71 -1.44
C ILE A 66 -8.49 9.48 -1.07
N LEU A 67 -8.44 10.81 -1.20
CA LEU A 67 -9.59 11.70 -1.01
C LEU A 67 -10.71 11.31 -1.98
N SER A 68 -11.83 10.83 -1.44
CA SER A 68 -12.94 10.31 -2.22
C SER A 68 -14.23 10.26 -1.38
N PRO A 69 -15.42 10.37 -2.02
CA PRO A 69 -16.70 10.14 -1.34
C PRO A 69 -16.88 8.64 -1.04
N VAL A 70 -16.84 8.27 0.24
CA VAL A 70 -16.82 6.86 0.68
C VAL A 70 -18.04 6.03 0.21
N ASP A 71 -19.18 6.68 -0.01
CA ASP A 71 -20.45 6.04 -0.43
C ASP A 71 -20.51 5.72 -1.93
N GLN A 72 -19.67 6.40 -2.71
CA GLN A 72 -19.66 6.40 -4.17
C GLN A 72 -18.38 5.84 -4.78
N VAL A 73 -17.29 5.75 -4.02
CA VAL A 73 -16.01 5.24 -4.51
C VAL A 73 -16.07 3.74 -4.84
N LEU A 74 -15.49 3.38 -5.97
CA LEU A 74 -15.32 2.01 -6.44
C LEU A 74 -13.86 1.77 -6.84
N ILE A 75 -13.34 0.61 -6.44
CA ILE A 75 -11.98 0.16 -6.77
C ILE A 75 -12.07 -1.06 -7.70
N SER A 76 -11.37 -1.03 -8.82
CA SER A 76 -11.37 -2.11 -9.82
C SER A 76 -10.04 -2.17 -10.58
N PRO A 77 -9.71 -3.27 -11.27
CA PRO A 77 -10.34 -4.58 -11.19
C PRO A 77 -9.86 -5.37 -9.97
N LEU A 78 -10.81 -5.95 -9.22
CA LEU A 78 -10.51 -6.92 -8.17
C LEU A 78 -11.44 -8.15 -8.22
N GLN A 79 -12.34 -8.23 -9.21
CA GLN A 79 -13.19 -9.40 -9.39
C GLN A 79 -12.33 -10.64 -9.66
N ASN A 80 -12.72 -11.76 -9.05
CA ASN A 80 -12.03 -13.05 -9.08
C ASN A 80 -10.66 -13.06 -8.39
N VAL A 81 -10.26 -11.96 -7.75
CA VAL A 81 -9.02 -11.90 -6.96
C VAL A 81 -9.29 -12.50 -5.58
N ARG A 82 -8.33 -13.27 -5.08
CA ARG A 82 -8.35 -13.85 -3.74
C ARG A 82 -8.13 -12.74 -2.71
N HIS A 83 -8.91 -12.71 -1.65
CA HIS A 83 -8.72 -11.76 -0.57
C HIS A 83 -8.96 -12.34 0.82
N TYR A 84 -8.45 -11.62 1.82
CA TYR A 84 -8.53 -11.93 3.24
C TYR A 84 -9.15 -10.74 3.97
N ASP A 85 -10.22 -11.00 4.71
CA ASP A 85 -11.00 -9.97 5.41
C ASP A 85 -10.56 -9.90 6.87
N LYS A 86 -9.79 -8.87 7.22
CA LYS A 86 -9.30 -8.67 8.59
C LYS A 86 -10.37 -8.18 9.55
N THR A 87 -11.54 -7.78 9.06
CA THR A 87 -12.66 -7.38 9.91
C THR A 87 -13.45 -8.59 10.46
N ALA A 88 -13.16 -9.79 9.96
CA ALA A 88 -13.79 -11.01 10.43
C ALA A 88 -13.51 -11.26 11.92
N VAL A 89 -14.50 -11.85 12.60
CA VAL A 89 -14.53 -11.95 14.07
C VAL A 89 -13.47 -12.92 14.56
N THR A 90 -13.36 -14.08 13.93
CA THR A 90 -12.42 -15.13 14.35
C THR A 90 -11.12 -15.05 13.56
N GLU A 91 -10.04 -15.57 14.16
CA GLU A 91 -8.75 -15.67 13.48
C GLU A 91 -8.81 -16.63 12.28
N GLU A 92 -9.59 -17.69 12.39
CA GLU A 92 -9.83 -18.65 11.31
C GLU A 92 -10.49 -17.98 10.11
N GLU A 93 -11.51 -17.16 10.33
CA GLU A 93 -12.18 -16.41 9.27
C GLU A 93 -11.29 -15.34 8.64
N ARG A 94 -10.44 -14.67 9.44
CA ARG A 94 -9.46 -13.70 8.92
C ARG A 94 -8.41 -14.34 8.02
N ASN A 95 -8.08 -15.60 8.27
CA ASN A 95 -7.13 -16.38 7.47
C ASN A 95 -7.81 -17.21 6.35
N LEU A 96 -9.15 -17.19 6.26
CA LEU A 96 -9.88 -17.88 5.22
C LEU A 96 -9.89 -17.03 3.94
N ALA A 97 -9.26 -17.54 2.90
CA ALA A 97 -9.27 -16.93 1.58
C ALA A 97 -10.70 -16.90 1.00
N LYS A 98 -11.14 -15.71 0.60
CA LYS A 98 -12.39 -15.46 -0.12
C LYS A 98 -12.07 -15.06 -1.57
N VAL A 99 -13.04 -15.16 -2.46
CA VAL A 99 -12.92 -14.66 -3.84
C VAL A 99 -13.85 -13.47 -3.99
N GLU A 100 -13.33 -12.35 -4.46
CA GLU A 100 -14.14 -11.16 -4.72
C GLU A 100 -15.06 -11.39 -5.92
N SER A 101 -16.36 -11.21 -5.71
CA SER A 101 -17.38 -11.43 -6.73
C SER A 101 -17.84 -10.11 -7.38
N ARG A 102 -17.62 -8.98 -6.71
CA ARG A 102 -18.04 -7.65 -7.20
C ARG A 102 -17.15 -7.21 -8.35
N LEU A 103 -17.75 -6.51 -9.32
CA LEU A 103 -17.02 -5.85 -10.41
C LEU A 103 -16.19 -4.66 -9.93
N GLY A 104 -16.70 -3.94 -8.92
CA GLY A 104 -16.02 -2.85 -8.23
C GLY A 104 -16.19 -3.00 -6.73
N VAL A 105 -15.09 -2.87 -6.01
CA VAL A 105 -15.02 -2.93 -4.55
C VAL A 105 -15.45 -1.59 -3.99
N ASP A 106 -16.57 -1.55 -3.28
CA ASP A 106 -16.97 -0.43 -2.44
C ASP A 106 -16.46 -0.61 -1.01
N VAL A 107 -16.49 0.48 -0.24
CA VAL A 107 -16.12 0.52 1.18
C VAL A 107 -17.26 1.05 2.05
N ARG A 108 -18.53 0.74 1.72
CA ARG A 108 -19.72 1.26 2.43
C ARG A 108 -19.92 0.69 3.85
N LYS A 109 -19.08 -0.27 4.22
CA LYS A 109 -18.97 -0.87 5.55
C LYS A 109 -17.51 -0.89 5.96
N PHE A 110 -17.24 -1.14 7.25
CA PHE A 110 -15.86 -1.26 7.73
C PHE A 110 -15.15 -2.30 6.86
N THR A 111 -14.11 -1.85 6.16
CA THR A 111 -13.38 -2.65 5.18
C THR A 111 -11.91 -2.63 5.58
N ASP A 112 -11.32 -3.81 5.67
CA ASP A 112 -9.89 -4.05 5.86
C ASP A 112 -9.58 -5.38 5.17
N SER A 113 -9.33 -5.31 3.86
CA SER A 113 -9.20 -6.48 3.00
C SER A 113 -7.85 -6.48 2.30
N ILE A 114 -7.09 -7.57 2.43
CA ILE A 114 -5.87 -7.79 1.63
C ILE A 114 -6.24 -8.63 0.41
N TYR A 115 -6.04 -8.10 -0.79
CA TYR A 115 -6.13 -8.83 -2.04
C TYR A 115 -4.74 -9.35 -2.39
N GLU A 116 -4.61 -10.67 -2.49
CA GLU A 116 -3.35 -11.38 -2.73
C GLU A 116 -3.13 -11.61 -4.23
N ASP A 117 -1.89 -11.43 -4.70
CA ASP A 117 -1.48 -11.59 -6.10
C ASP A 117 -2.41 -10.83 -7.07
N ALA A 118 -2.66 -9.57 -6.72
CA ALA A 118 -3.59 -8.69 -7.39
C ALA A 118 -3.01 -8.11 -8.70
N PRO A 119 -3.84 -7.53 -9.59
CA PRO A 119 -3.44 -7.16 -10.96
C PRO A 119 -2.37 -6.06 -11.12
N GLN A 120 -1.92 -5.42 -10.04
CA GLN A 120 -0.90 -4.35 -10.04
C GLN A 120 -1.27 -3.10 -10.86
N LYS A 121 -2.55 -2.97 -11.18
CA LYS A 121 -3.17 -1.80 -11.80
C LYS A 121 -4.57 -1.65 -11.23
N TYR A 122 -4.90 -0.47 -10.71
CA TYR A 122 -6.16 -0.20 -10.02
C TYR A 122 -6.73 1.16 -10.42
N ASP A 123 -7.98 1.19 -10.83
CA ASP A 123 -8.78 2.39 -11.00
C ASP A 123 -9.59 2.62 -9.71
N VAL A 124 -9.43 3.81 -9.12
CA VAL A 124 -10.19 4.29 -7.95
C VAL A 124 -11.09 5.42 -8.43
N THR A 125 -12.39 5.18 -8.54
CA THR A 125 -13.30 6.06 -9.30
C THR A 125 -14.57 6.39 -8.52
N TRP A 126 -15.14 7.57 -8.78
CA TRP A 126 -16.44 8.03 -8.29
C TRP A 126 -17.06 9.02 -9.29
N PRO A 127 -18.34 9.42 -9.13
CA PRO A 127 -18.92 10.44 -9.99
C PRO A 127 -18.14 11.75 -9.94
N GLY A 128 -17.57 12.16 -11.07
CA GLY A 128 -16.83 13.42 -11.21
C GLY A 128 -15.34 13.37 -10.84
N GLY A 129 -14.77 12.19 -10.56
CA GLY A 129 -13.34 12.08 -10.29
C GLY A 129 -12.83 10.65 -10.17
N GLY A 130 -11.51 10.54 -10.08
CA GLY A 130 -10.84 9.27 -9.89
C GLY A 130 -9.34 9.40 -10.11
N LEU A 131 -8.64 8.30 -9.90
CA LEU A 131 -7.23 8.15 -10.23
C LEU A 131 -6.91 6.70 -10.57
N GLU A 132 -5.82 6.51 -11.31
CA GLU A 132 -5.23 5.22 -11.59
C GLU A 132 -3.99 5.01 -10.71
N ILE A 133 -3.81 3.80 -10.20
CA ILE A 133 -2.61 3.34 -9.50
C ILE A 133 -2.00 2.19 -10.30
N LYS A 134 -0.77 2.35 -10.78
CA LYS A 134 0.03 1.28 -11.38
C LYS A 134 1.19 0.93 -10.47
N THR A 135 1.53 -0.35 -10.40
CA THR A 135 2.56 -0.80 -9.44
C THR A 135 3.50 -1.82 -10.06
N ASN A 136 4.68 -1.93 -9.47
CA ASN A 136 5.66 -2.94 -9.81
C ASN A 136 6.26 -3.51 -8.52
N ALA A 137 6.47 -4.83 -8.49
CA ALA A 137 6.97 -5.61 -7.35
C ALA A 137 6.13 -5.51 -6.05
N LEU A 138 4.94 -4.92 -6.10
CA LEU A 138 3.95 -4.85 -5.03
C LEU A 138 2.78 -5.76 -5.41
N LYS A 139 2.87 -7.04 -5.06
CA LYS A 139 1.97 -8.10 -5.57
C LYS A 139 0.59 -8.09 -4.91
N ASP A 140 0.43 -7.47 -3.75
CA ASP A 140 -0.80 -7.40 -2.99
C ASP A 140 -1.36 -5.98 -3.00
N VAL A 141 -2.65 -5.82 -2.70
CA VAL A 141 -3.25 -4.50 -2.40
C VAL A 141 -4.18 -4.59 -1.19
N VAL A 142 -4.06 -3.66 -0.26
CA VAL A 142 -5.00 -3.52 0.85
C VAL A 142 -6.03 -2.45 0.51
N ILE A 143 -7.30 -2.76 0.73
CA ILE A 143 -8.40 -1.81 0.66
C ILE A 143 -8.90 -1.58 2.08
N TRP A 144 -8.87 -0.34 2.52
CA TRP A 144 -9.25 0.00 3.88
C TRP A 144 -10.08 1.27 3.98
N ASN A 145 -11.11 1.22 4.81
CA ASN A 145 -11.81 2.37 5.34
C ASN A 145 -12.40 1.99 6.71
N PRO A 146 -12.14 2.74 7.78
CA PRO A 146 -12.54 2.37 9.14
C PRO A 146 -14.04 2.53 9.39
N GLN A 147 -14.75 3.25 8.52
CA GLN A 147 -16.12 3.68 8.70
C GLN A 147 -16.37 4.41 10.04
N LYS A 148 -17.63 4.74 10.30
CA LYS A 148 -18.03 5.53 11.46
C LYS A 148 -17.53 4.98 12.79
N ASP A 149 -17.80 3.70 13.06
CA ASP A 149 -17.59 3.14 14.39
C ASP A 149 -16.10 3.12 14.75
N ALA A 150 -15.23 2.59 13.87
CA ALA A 150 -13.80 2.56 14.13
C ALA A 150 -13.15 3.93 13.93
N GLY A 151 -13.56 4.67 12.89
CA GLY A 151 -12.99 5.98 12.56
C GLY A 151 -13.23 7.02 13.64
N SER A 152 -14.41 7.03 14.28
CA SER A 152 -14.72 7.98 15.36
C SER A 152 -13.96 7.71 16.68
N ARG A 153 -13.28 6.57 16.79
CA ARG A 153 -12.45 6.21 17.96
C ARG A 153 -10.97 6.53 17.75
N MET A 154 -10.57 6.92 16.55
CA MET A 154 -9.19 7.30 16.24
C MET A 154 -8.94 8.73 16.72
N ALA A 155 -8.00 8.89 17.65
CA ALA A 155 -7.74 10.18 18.30
C ALA A 155 -7.14 11.23 17.36
N ASP A 156 -6.48 10.78 16.29
CA ASP A 156 -5.86 11.59 15.24
C ASP A 156 -6.75 11.70 13.98
N MET A 157 -7.95 11.12 14.00
CA MET A 157 -8.95 11.28 12.94
C MET A 157 -9.86 12.46 13.28
N GLU A 158 -9.98 13.40 12.35
CA GLU A 158 -10.94 14.49 12.48
C GLU A 158 -12.40 14.00 12.45
N HIS A 159 -13.32 14.82 12.98
CA HIS A 159 -14.74 14.49 12.99
C HIS A 159 -15.24 14.20 11.56
N ALA A 160 -15.86 13.02 11.38
CA ALA A 160 -16.33 12.51 10.09
C ALA A 160 -15.22 12.40 9.01
N GLY A 161 -13.94 12.33 9.38
CA GLY A 161 -12.84 12.15 8.43
C GLY A 161 -12.93 10.86 7.62
N TRP A 162 -13.46 9.79 8.22
CA TRP A 162 -13.71 8.49 7.59
C TRP A 162 -14.66 8.54 6.38
N GLU A 163 -15.45 9.60 6.21
CA GLU A 163 -16.35 9.77 5.06
C GLU A 163 -15.63 10.22 3.79
N ARG A 164 -14.39 10.69 3.91
CA ARG A 164 -13.68 11.44 2.87
C ARG A 164 -12.49 10.72 2.28
N PHE A 165 -12.25 9.46 2.63
CA PHE A 165 -11.15 8.74 2.03
C PHE A 165 -11.42 7.25 1.87
N VAL A 166 -10.69 6.64 0.96
CA VAL A 166 -10.42 5.20 0.97
C VAL A 166 -8.92 5.01 0.92
N CYS A 167 -8.41 4.03 1.65
CA CYS A 167 -7.04 3.60 1.47
C CYS A 167 -6.97 2.50 0.41
N VAL A 168 -6.08 2.70 -0.55
CA VAL A 168 -5.73 1.72 -1.58
C VAL A 168 -4.23 1.58 -1.55
N GLU A 169 -3.78 0.45 -1.02
CA GLU A 169 -2.44 0.34 -0.47
C GLU A 169 -1.69 -0.80 -1.12
N PRO A 170 -1.02 -0.57 -2.26
CA PRO A 170 -0.22 -1.60 -2.87
C PRO A 170 0.98 -1.98 -2.00
N GLY A 171 1.21 -3.28 -1.88
CA GLY A 171 2.23 -3.83 -0.99
C GLY A 171 2.72 -5.21 -1.38
N PHE A 172 3.66 -5.70 -0.59
CA PHE A 172 4.02 -7.10 -0.46
C PHE A 172 3.84 -7.44 1.03
N VAL A 173 2.65 -7.92 1.37
CA VAL A 173 2.18 -8.10 2.76
C VAL A 173 1.61 -9.50 3.01
N ARG A 174 1.46 -10.30 1.96
CA ARG A 174 1.22 -11.74 2.04
C ARG A 174 2.51 -12.49 1.72
N GLY A 175 3.21 -12.90 2.77
CA GLY A 175 4.57 -13.44 2.71
C GLY A 175 5.61 -12.36 2.94
N PHE A 176 6.88 -12.66 2.64
CA PHE A 176 8.01 -11.75 2.79
C PHE A 176 8.76 -11.61 1.46
N VAL A 177 9.23 -10.40 1.19
CA VAL A 177 10.28 -10.17 0.19
C VAL A 177 11.59 -10.69 0.78
N GLU A 178 12.37 -11.40 -0.01
CA GLU A 178 13.73 -11.80 0.33
C GLU A 178 14.75 -11.08 -0.55
N VAL A 179 15.77 -10.47 0.06
CA VAL A 179 16.85 -9.78 -0.66
C VAL A 179 18.20 -10.29 -0.19
N GLU A 180 18.96 -10.87 -1.11
CA GLU A 180 20.33 -11.33 -0.87
C GLU A 180 21.28 -10.17 -0.47
N PRO A 181 22.35 -10.45 0.28
CA PRO A 181 23.38 -9.47 0.63
C PRO A 181 23.91 -8.69 -0.59
N GLY A 182 23.94 -7.36 -0.48
CA GLY A 182 24.37 -6.45 -1.55
C GLY A 182 23.36 -6.25 -2.68
N LYS A 183 22.18 -6.91 -2.64
CA LYS A 183 21.10 -6.70 -3.60
C LYS A 183 20.11 -5.66 -3.12
N THR A 184 19.28 -5.19 -4.06
CA THR A 184 18.24 -4.19 -3.81
C THR A 184 16.94 -4.66 -4.43
N TRP A 185 15.86 -4.62 -3.65
CA TRP A 185 14.49 -4.72 -4.14
C TRP A 185 13.91 -3.32 -4.33
N ILE A 186 13.07 -3.14 -5.35
CA ILE A 186 12.42 -1.87 -5.68
C ILE A 186 10.92 -2.12 -5.83
N GLY A 187 10.14 -1.65 -4.86
CA GLY A 187 8.69 -1.55 -4.96
C GLY A 187 8.29 -0.17 -5.45
N GLN A 188 7.52 -0.11 -6.52
CA GLN A 188 7.12 1.15 -7.16
C GLN A 188 5.61 1.26 -7.25
N GLN A 189 5.10 2.47 -7.07
CA GLN A 189 3.78 2.87 -7.53
C GLN A 189 3.82 4.17 -8.34
N VAL A 190 2.82 4.32 -9.21
CA VAL A 190 2.54 5.56 -9.95
C VAL A 190 1.06 5.84 -9.82
N LEU A 191 0.71 7.00 -9.26
CA LEU A 191 -0.64 7.54 -9.20
C LEU A 191 -0.81 8.53 -10.34
N SER A 192 -1.90 8.42 -11.09
CA SER A 192 -2.21 9.32 -12.23
C SER A 192 -3.67 9.77 -12.20
N VAL A 193 -3.93 11.01 -12.60
CA VAL A 193 -5.28 11.60 -12.75
C VAL A 193 -5.57 12.00 -14.19
#